data_AF-A0A7S3MCD0-F1
#
_entry.id   AF-A0A7S3MCD0-F1
#
_cell.length_a   1.000
_cell.length_b   1.000
_cell.length_c   1.000
_cell.angle_alpha   90.00
_cell.angle_beta   90.00
_cell.angle_gamma   90.00
#
_symmetry.space_group_name_H-M   'P 1'
#
loop_
_entity.id
_entity.type
_entity.pdbx_description
1 polymer ?
#
loop_
_entity_poly.entity_id
_entity_poly.type
_entity_poly.pdbx_seq_one_letter_code
_entity_poly.pdbx_strand_id
1 'polypeptide(L)'
;NETYWPFVNLNGFYDTATTLARVSSVDSLIFAPMFRQDKRDEFVTFMADYFANEPAIDMTGTPYQLVGNQIYSINPFTPTYIYPDMDGAVTLYPTPNQNLYSVTLQITFSEDVTPAQLAFNSHPDPLFGPSIDFILACVDNSADYQAALNNCAFFSNTVTLPVPNPMNPTPTTTNMQAFIFRPIVLERVTPEGSVGVIVGTVAGAINWKILLSKAVPTYVNGLDCVVSTSTTTTNEKRYFTYAMVDGEPVFQGESDLHDPEYSEYARSVDLLQDAAVTSFVSYELTFYPRRSYFRVYQTNAPLMTTIGAVVIILFCCLVFFIYDVSISRESSRKELVLETKRRFVRFISHEIRTPLNAVHLGLEALTAELTRAVEQFAGACGAASSTMFADLINNWLELSAEMISNSESAVDVLNDLLNYDKIEMG
;
A
#
# COMPACT_ATOMS: atom_id res chain seq x y z
N ASN A 1 -17.96 -30.41 -39.01
CA ASN A 1 -18.05 -31.34 -40.15
C ASN A 1 -16.65 -31.47 -40.73
N GLU A 2 -16.05 -32.65 -40.66
CA GLU A 2 -14.67 -32.95 -41.06
C GLU A 2 -14.40 -32.66 -42.53
N THR A 3 -15.42 -32.78 -43.40
CA THR A 3 -15.29 -32.59 -44.85
C THR A 3 -14.91 -31.18 -45.29
N TYR A 4 -15.10 -30.17 -44.44
CA TYR A 4 -14.74 -28.78 -44.77
C TYR A 4 -13.31 -28.43 -44.35
N TRP A 5 -12.63 -29.25 -43.56
CA TRP A 5 -11.25 -28.95 -43.15
C TRP A 5 -10.24 -29.38 -44.22
N PRO A 6 -9.18 -28.60 -44.47
CA PRO A 6 -8.82 -27.32 -43.83
C PRO A 6 -9.49 -26.07 -44.43
N PHE A 7 -10.32 -26.20 -45.47
CA PHE A 7 -10.93 -25.11 -46.26
C PHE A 7 -12.09 -24.38 -45.54
N VAL A 8 -11.80 -23.87 -44.35
CA VAL A 8 -12.74 -23.21 -43.46
C VAL A 8 -12.19 -21.86 -43.05
N ASN A 9 -13.06 -20.85 -43.04
CA ASN A 9 -12.86 -19.55 -42.43
C ASN A 9 -13.96 -19.28 -41.41
N LEU A 10 -13.70 -18.40 -40.45
CA LEU A 10 -14.68 -17.93 -39.49
C LEU A 10 -15.38 -16.69 -40.06
N ASN A 11 -16.67 -16.84 -40.38
CA ASN A 11 -17.48 -15.71 -40.86
C ASN A 11 -17.66 -14.67 -39.75
N GLY A 12 -17.43 -13.39 -40.08
CA GLY A 12 -17.48 -12.31 -39.09
C GLY A 12 -16.32 -12.34 -38.09
N PHE A 13 -15.20 -13.00 -38.42
CA PHE A 13 -14.02 -13.09 -37.57
C PHE A 13 -13.54 -11.71 -37.15
N TYR A 14 -13.28 -10.79 -38.08
CA TYR A 14 -12.70 -9.49 -37.75
C TYR A 14 -13.59 -8.67 -36.81
N ASP A 15 -14.91 -8.70 -36.97
CA ASP A 15 -15.85 -8.00 -36.08
C ASP A 15 -15.85 -8.58 -34.67
N THR A 16 -15.96 -9.91 -34.60
CA THR A 16 -16.08 -10.64 -33.32
C THR A 16 -14.76 -10.68 -32.58
N ALA A 17 -13.68 -11.04 -33.27
CA ALA A 17 -12.35 -11.20 -32.71
C ALA A 17 -11.77 -9.86 -32.24
N THR A 18 -11.97 -8.77 -32.97
CA THR A 18 -11.51 -7.44 -32.50
C THR A 18 -12.20 -7.03 -31.20
N THR A 19 -13.51 -7.30 -31.10
CA THR A 19 -14.27 -7.06 -29.88
C THR A 19 -13.79 -7.96 -28.74
N LEU A 20 -13.60 -9.26 -29.03
CA LEU A 20 -13.14 -10.24 -28.06
C LEU A 20 -11.75 -9.91 -27.53
N ALA A 21 -10.78 -9.59 -28.41
CA ALA A 21 -9.43 -9.17 -28.06
C ALA A 21 -9.44 -7.97 -27.09
N ARG A 22 -10.28 -6.97 -27.38
CA ARG A 22 -10.42 -5.79 -26.51
C ARG A 22 -10.91 -6.13 -25.10
N VAL A 23 -11.94 -6.99 -24.99
CA VAL A 23 -12.52 -7.36 -23.68
C VAL A 23 -11.67 -8.37 -22.91
N SER A 24 -10.98 -9.27 -23.60
CA SER A 24 -10.13 -10.29 -22.99
C SER A 24 -8.71 -9.81 -22.69
N SER A 25 -8.36 -8.58 -23.07
CA SER A 25 -7.02 -8.02 -22.93
C SER A 25 -5.95 -8.80 -23.70
N VAL A 26 -6.37 -9.48 -24.76
CA VAL A 26 -5.50 -10.14 -25.73
C VAL A 26 -5.20 -9.14 -26.83
N ASP A 27 -3.94 -9.05 -27.25
CA ASP A 27 -3.49 -8.12 -28.29
C ASP A 27 -3.96 -8.55 -29.67
N SER A 28 -3.91 -9.85 -29.94
CA SER A 28 -4.36 -10.41 -31.20
C SER A 28 -4.97 -11.80 -31.05
N LEU A 29 -6.04 -12.09 -31.78
CA LEU A 29 -6.59 -13.42 -31.94
C LEU A 29 -6.22 -13.98 -33.30
N ILE A 30 -5.84 -15.25 -33.33
CA ILE A 30 -5.31 -15.96 -34.50
C ILE A 30 -6.16 -17.20 -34.72
N PHE A 31 -6.56 -17.43 -35.96
CA PHE A 31 -7.16 -18.68 -36.42
C PHE A 31 -6.24 -19.34 -37.44
N ALA A 32 -5.78 -20.54 -37.13
CA ALA A 32 -4.81 -21.26 -37.93
C ALA A 32 -5.25 -22.70 -38.25
N PRO A 33 -5.86 -22.96 -39.41
CA PRO A 33 -6.13 -24.30 -39.89
C PRO A 33 -4.84 -25.14 -40.03
N MET A 34 -4.97 -26.43 -39.80
CA MET A 34 -3.89 -27.40 -39.93
C MET A 34 -4.19 -28.45 -40.97
N PHE A 35 -3.19 -28.81 -41.76
CA PHE A 35 -3.30 -29.83 -42.81
C PHE A 35 -1.94 -30.38 -43.23
N ARG A 36 -1.97 -31.53 -43.92
CA ARG A 36 -0.79 -32.19 -44.48
C ARG A 36 -0.47 -31.66 -45.88
N GLN A 37 0.77 -31.85 -46.31
CA GLN A 37 1.30 -31.36 -47.59
C GLN A 37 0.44 -31.68 -48.83
N ASP A 38 -0.28 -32.81 -48.85
CA ASP A 38 -1.16 -33.20 -49.95
C ASP A 38 -2.32 -32.23 -50.19
N LYS A 39 -2.70 -31.42 -49.18
CA LYS A 39 -3.77 -30.41 -49.26
C LYS A 39 -3.29 -29.00 -49.52
N ARG A 40 -1.98 -28.80 -49.67
CA ARG A 40 -1.36 -27.48 -49.82
C ARG A 40 -1.93 -26.67 -50.99
N ASP A 41 -1.91 -27.23 -52.20
CA ASP A 41 -2.26 -26.46 -53.40
C ASP A 41 -3.76 -26.12 -53.45
N GLU A 42 -4.62 -27.05 -52.98
CA GLU A 42 -6.05 -26.79 -52.75
C GLU A 42 -6.24 -25.66 -51.73
N PHE A 43 -5.46 -25.64 -50.64
CA PHE A 43 -5.59 -24.65 -49.58
C PHE A 43 -5.09 -23.27 -50.01
N VAL A 44 -4.01 -23.19 -50.78
CA VAL A 44 -3.52 -21.94 -51.38
C VAL A 44 -4.60 -21.33 -52.29
N THR A 45 -5.27 -22.16 -53.09
CA THR A 45 -6.39 -21.69 -53.94
C THR A 45 -7.54 -21.15 -53.10
N PHE A 46 -7.96 -21.89 -52.08
CA PHE A 46 -8.98 -21.45 -51.12
C PHE A 46 -8.63 -20.12 -50.44
N MET A 47 -7.38 -19.98 -50.00
CA MET A 47 -6.88 -18.79 -49.32
C MET A 47 -6.83 -17.58 -50.25
N ALA A 48 -6.40 -17.75 -51.50
CA ALA A 48 -6.43 -16.71 -52.53
C ALA A 48 -7.87 -16.21 -52.77
N ASP A 49 -8.82 -17.14 -52.94
CA ASP A 49 -10.23 -16.82 -53.12
C ASP A 49 -10.83 -16.12 -51.90
N TYR A 50 -10.46 -16.55 -50.69
CA TYR A 50 -10.91 -15.92 -49.44
C TYR A 50 -10.45 -14.45 -49.37
N PHE A 51 -9.15 -14.19 -49.52
CA PHE A 51 -8.61 -12.84 -49.39
C PHE A 51 -9.01 -11.92 -50.54
N ALA A 52 -9.27 -12.44 -51.74
CA ALA A 52 -9.82 -11.66 -52.84
C ALA A 52 -11.23 -11.11 -52.53
N ASN A 53 -11.96 -11.74 -51.61
CA ASN A 53 -13.34 -11.40 -51.25
C ASN A 53 -13.49 -10.82 -49.83
N GLU A 54 -12.40 -10.66 -49.06
CA GLU A 54 -12.45 -10.18 -47.67
C GLU A 54 -12.22 -8.65 -47.61
N PRO A 55 -13.26 -7.83 -47.45
CA PRO A 55 -13.13 -6.38 -47.48
C PRO A 55 -12.43 -5.80 -46.24
N ALA A 56 -12.32 -6.56 -45.14
CA ALA A 56 -11.74 -6.08 -43.89
C ALA A 56 -10.22 -5.91 -43.94
N ILE A 57 -9.55 -6.49 -44.94
CA ILE A 57 -8.09 -6.45 -45.07
C ILE A 57 -7.73 -5.52 -46.22
N ASP A 58 -7.24 -4.32 -45.89
CA ASP A 58 -6.67 -3.44 -46.91
C ASP A 58 -5.31 -3.97 -47.35
N MET A 59 -5.31 -4.71 -48.46
CA MET A 59 -4.07 -5.17 -49.08
C MET A 59 -3.38 -4.09 -49.91
N THR A 60 -4.02 -2.91 -50.12
CA THR A 60 -3.44 -1.85 -50.95
C THR A 60 -2.27 -1.17 -50.23
N GLY A 61 -1.11 -1.11 -50.90
CA GLY A 61 0.09 -0.46 -50.36
C GLY A 61 0.96 -1.33 -49.47
N THR A 62 0.56 -2.57 -49.17
CA THR A 62 1.46 -3.52 -48.54
C THR A 62 2.30 -4.25 -49.61
N PRO A 63 3.62 -4.46 -49.40
CA PRO A 63 4.45 -5.23 -50.34
C PRO A 63 4.12 -6.74 -50.37
N TYR A 64 3.00 -7.15 -49.77
CA TYR A 64 2.60 -8.54 -49.58
C TYR A 64 1.88 -9.13 -50.80
N GLN A 65 2.54 -9.17 -51.96
CA GLN A 65 2.09 -9.97 -53.10
C GLN A 65 1.95 -11.48 -52.77
N LEU A 66 2.44 -11.88 -51.59
CA LEU A 66 2.45 -13.25 -51.09
C LEU A 66 1.17 -13.65 -50.35
N VAL A 67 0.44 -12.69 -49.74
CA VAL A 67 -0.77 -13.01 -48.97
C VAL A 67 -1.84 -13.52 -49.92
N GLY A 68 -2.32 -14.73 -49.67
CA GLY A 68 -3.28 -15.43 -50.52
C GLY A 68 -2.67 -16.33 -51.59
N ASN A 69 -1.54 -15.96 -52.18
CA ASN A 69 -1.01 -16.69 -53.35
C ASN A 69 -0.02 -17.81 -53.00
N GLN A 70 0.49 -17.82 -51.78
CA GLN A 70 1.39 -18.88 -51.31
C GLN A 70 1.37 -18.94 -49.79
N ILE A 71 1.74 -20.11 -49.27
CA ILE A 71 2.12 -20.25 -47.87
C ILE A 71 3.61 -19.96 -47.78
N TYR A 72 4.03 -19.20 -46.78
CA TYR A 72 5.44 -18.87 -46.59
C TYR A 72 5.92 -19.28 -45.20
N SER A 73 7.23 -19.47 -45.07
CA SER A 73 7.90 -19.65 -43.79
C SER A 73 9.15 -18.77 -43.70
N ILE A 74 9.71 -18.66 -42.50
CA ILE A 74 10.90 -17.86 -42.21
C ILE A 74 12.04 -18.81 -41.88
N ASN A 75 13.22 -18.59 -42.46
CA ASN A 75 14.41 -19.29 -42.04
C ASN A 75 15.02 -18.58 -40.81
N PRO A 76 15.05 -19.16 -39.60
CA PRO A 76 15.55 -18.50 -38.41
C PRO A 76 17.07 -18.30 -38.44
N PHE A 77 17.82 -19.05 -39.26
CA PHE A 77 19.27 -18.87 -39.42
C PHE A 77 19.61 -17.70 -40.33
N THR A 78 18.69 -17.36 -41.23
CA THR A 78 18.80 -16.22 -42.14
C THR A 78 17.44 -15.53 -42.14
N PRO A 79 17.05 -14.81 -41.08
CA PRO A 79 15.70 -14.28 -40.93
C PRO A 79 15.33 -13.30 -42.06
N THR A 80 16.32 -12.80 -42.81
CA THR A 80 16.17 -12.09 -44.09
C THR A 80 15.54 -12.92 -45.22
N TYR A 81 15.47 -14.24 -45.07
CA TYR A 81 15.09 -15.18 -46.11
C TYR A 81 13.72 -15.77 -45.79
N ILE A 82 12.71 -15.12 -46.35
CA ILE A 82 11.36 -15.66 -46.45
C ILE A 82 11.28 -16.45 -47.73
N TYR A 83 10.72 -17.65 -47.61
CA TYR A 83 10.60 -18.55 -48.73
C TYR A 83 9.17 -19.07 -48.81
N PRO A 84 8.66 -19.31 -50.03
CA PRO A 84 7.45 -20.09 -50.23
C PRO A 84 7.68 -21.46 -49.60
N ASP A 85 6.85 -21.82 -48.62
CA ASP A 85 6.89 -23.13 -48.00
C ASP A 85 6.17 -24.13 -48.91
N MET A 86 6.92 -25.08 -49.46
CA MET A 86 6.45 -26.02 -50.48
C MET A 86 6.17 -27.40 -49.91
N ASP A 87 6.78 -27.75 -48.78
CA ASP A 87 6.71 -29.11 -48.22
C ASP A 87 6.27 -29.17 -46.75
N GLY A 88 6.27 -28.04 -46.01
CA GLY A 88 5.99 -28.04 -44.58
C GLY A 88 7.08 -28.79 -43.81
N ALA A 89 8.28 -28.88 -44.37
CA ALA A 89 9.40 -29.57 -43.75
C ALA A 89 9.93 -28.74 -42.58
N VAL A 90 10.06 -29.39 -41.42
CA VAL A 90 10.61 -28.76 -40.23
C VAL A 90 12.06 -29.19 -40.08
N THR A 91 12.97 -28.25 -40.37
CA THR A 91 14.42 -28.48 -40.33
C THR A 91 15.10 -27.88 -39.09
N LEU A 92 14.35 -27.12 -38.30
CA LEU A 92 14.89 -26.16 -37.32
C LEU A 92 14.83 -26.69 -35.89
N TYR A 93 13.91 -27.60 -35.64
CA TYR A 93 13.79 -28.30 -34.36
C TYR A 93 13.26 -29.73 -34.61
N PRO A 94 13.58 -30.69 -33.73
CA PRO A 94 13.14 -32.07 -33.90
C PRO A 94 11.62 -32.17 -33.66
N THR A 95 10.89 -32.61 -34.68
CA THR A 95 9.45 -32.87 -34.60
C THR A 95 9.09 -34.21 -35.26
N PRO A 96 8.16 -34.98 -34.67
CA PRO A 96 7.57 -36.14 -35.34
C PRO A 96 6.59 -35.75 -36.45
N ASN A 97 6.10 -34.51 -36.47
CA ASN A 97 5.01 -34.07 -37.35
C ASN A 97 5.52 -33.39 -38.62
N GLN A 98 6.44 -34.01 -39.34
CA GLN A 98 6.93 -33.51 -40.62
C GLN A 98 5.78 -33.31 -41.62
N ASN A 99 5.95 -32.35 -42.54
CA ASN A 99 5.02 -32.04 -43.63
C ASN A 99 3.63 -31.59 -43.14
N LEU A 100 3.59 -30.92 -41.98
CA LEU A 100 2.40 -30.32 -41.41
C LEU A 100 2.44 -28.80 -41.65
N TYR A 101 1.28 -28.26 -41.98
CA TYR A 101 1.05 -26.84 -42.09
C TYR A 101 0.18 -26.37 -40.94
N SER A 102 0.55 -25.26 -40.31
CA SER A 102 -0.31 -24.48 -39.40
C SER A 102 -0.31 -23.04 -39.88
N VAL A 103 -1.24 -22.76 -40.79
CA VAL A 103 -1.26 -21.51 -41.56
C VAL A 103 -2.11 -20.47 -40.87
N THR A 104 -1.54 -19.31 -40.56
CA THR A 104 -2.29 -18.16 -40.04
C THR A 104 -3.24 -17.63 -41.12
N LEU A 105 -4.52 -18.01 -41.07
CA LEU A 105 -5.51 -17.63 -42.08
C LEU A 105 -6.22 -16.32 -41.72
N GLN A 106 -6.59 -16.16 -40.44
CA GLN A 106 -7.25 -14.93 -39.96
C GLN A 106 -6.57 -14.47 -38.67
N ILE A 107 -6.30 -13.17 -38.57
CA ILE A 107 -5.65 -12.58 -37.40
C ILE A 107 -6.14 -11.15 -37.17
N THR A 108 -6.43 -10.77 -35.93
CA THR A 108 -6.69 -9.36 -35.62
C THR A 108 -5.37 -8.61 -35.52
N PHE A 109 -5.30 -7.40 -36.05
CA PHE A 109 -4.06 -6.63 -36.11
C PHE A 109 -3.86 -5.74 -34.86
N SER A 110 -2.60 -5.52 -34.51
CA SER A 110 -2.16 -4.57 -33.47
C SER A 110 -1.00 -3.72 -33.99
N GLU A 111 -0.40 -2.87 -33.15
CA GLU A 111 0.80 -2.11 -33.54
C GLU A 111 1.98 -3.04 -33.87
N ASP A 112 2.06 -4.20 -33.21
CA ASP A 112 3.15 -5.17 -33.35
C ASP A 112 2.79 -6.33 -34.30
N VAL A 113 1.49 -6.57 -34.54
CA VAL A 113 0.97 -7.65 -35.38
C VAL A 113 0.33 -7.08 -36.64
N THR A 114 1.03 -7.23 -37.77
CA THR A 114 0.62 -6.65 -39.06
C THR A 114 0.03 -7.71 -40.00
N PRO A 115 -0.62 -7.30 -41.11
CA PRO A 115 -1.06 -8.22 -42.18
C PRO A 115 0.04 -9.10 -42.77
N ALA A 116 1.32 -8.80 -42.50
CA ALA A 116 2.45 -9.64 -42.87
C ALA A 116 2.27 -11.09 -42.44
N GLN A 117 1.68 -11.31 -41.26
CA GLN A 117 1.58 -12.62 -40.61
C GLN A 117 0.53 -13.54 -41.26
N LEU A 118 -0.29 -13.03 -42.17
CA LEU A 118 -1.25 -13.85 -42.92
C LEU A 118 -0.52 -14.81 -43.87
N ALA A 119 -1.02 -16.03 -44.03
CA ALA A 119 -0.40 -17.10 -44.81
C ALA A 119 0.95 -17.61 -44.26
N PHE A 120 1.35 -17.18 -43.06
CA PHE A 120 2.54 -17.70 -42.38
C PHE A 120 2.30 -19.15 -41.92
N ASN A 121 3.17 -20.08 -42.34
CA ASN A 121 3.24 -21.39 -41.72
C ASN A 121 4.06 -21.29 -40.42
N SER A 122 3.35 -21.32 -39.30
CA SER A 122 3.95 -21.21 -37.96
C SER A 122 4.58 -22.53 -37.48
N HIS A 123 4.25 -23.68 -38.08
CA HIS A 123 4.75 -24.98 -37.59
C HIS A 123 6.26 -25.17 -37.75
N PRO A 124 6.91 -24.84 -38.88
CA PRO A 124 8.36 -24.96 -39.00
C PRO A 124 9.16 -24.00 -38.12
N ASP A 125 8.55 -22.91 -37.65
CA ASP A 125 9.24 -21.88 -36.89
C ASP A 125 9.53 -22.36 -35.45
N PRO A 126 10.78 -22.31 -34.97
CA PRO A 126 11.14 -22.79 -33.64
C PRO A 126 10.48 -22.01 -32.48
N LEU A 127 9.94 -20.82 -32.73
CA LEU A 127 9.20 -20.03 -31.74
C LEU A 127 7.79 -20.60 -31.49
N PHE A 128 7.14 -21.14 -32.52
CA PHE A 128 5.73 -21.56 -32.46
C PHE A 128 5.56 -23.08 -32.58
N GLY A 129 6.36 -23.72 -33.41
CA GLY A 129 6.33 -25.15 -33.71
C GLY A 129 6.32 -26.07 -32.48
N PRO A 130 7.22 -25.89 -31.49
CA PRO A 130 7.21 -26.71 -30.28
C PRO A 130 5.89 -26.63 -29.49
N SER A 131 5.23 -25.46 -29.49
CA SER A 131 3.92 -25.27 -28.86
C SER A 131 2.84 -26.03 -29.62
N ILE A 132 2.87 -25.99 -30.95
CA ILE A 132 1.96 -26.74 -31.83
C ILE A 132 2.14 -28.25 -31.63
N ASP A 133 3.37 -28.74 -31.63
CA ASP A 133 3.66 -30.16 -31.43
C ASP A 133 3.25 -30.67 -30.05
N PHE A 134 3.37 -29.84 -29.02
CA PHE A 134 2.85 -30.17 -27.70
C PHE A 134 1.34 -30.37 -27.72
N ILE A 135 0.60 -29.47 -28.38
CA ILE A 135 -0.87 -29.56 -28.48
C ILE A 135 -1.28 -30.79 -29.30
N LEU A 136 -0.61 -31.05 -30.42
CA LEU A 136 -0.82 -32.27 -31.23
C LEU A 136 -0.65 -33.51 -30.34
N ALA A 137 0.48 -33.61 -29.63
CA ALA A 137 0.75 -34.73 -28.73
C ALA A 137 -0.26 -34.82 -27.58
N CYS A 138 -0.73 -33.71 -27.03
CA CYS A 138 -1.76 -33.72 -25.99
C CYS A 138 -3.09 -34.28 -26.52
N VAL A 139 -3.53 -33.82 -27.70
CA VAL A 139 -4.78 -34.28 -28.32
C VAL A 139 -4.67 -35.77 -28.68
N ASP A 140 -3.56 -36.20 -29.27
CA ASP A 140 -3.32 -37.60 -29.66
C ASP A 140 -3.29 -38.55 -28.44
N ASN A 141 -2.79 -38.07 -27.29
CA ASN A 141 -2.72 -38.85 -26.06
C ASN A 141 -3.96 -38.70 -25.15
N SER A 142 -4.96 -37.91 -25.55
CA SER A 142 -6.17 -37.71 -24.77
C SER A 142 -7.06 -38.96 -24.78
N ALA A 143 -7.68 -39.26 -23.65
CA ALA A 143 -8.51 -40.47 -23.49
C ALA A 143 -9.77 -40.45 -24.38
N ASP A 144 -10.34 -39.27 -24.60
CA ASP A 144 -11.53 -39.06 -25.42
C ASP A 144 -11.58 -37.63 -26.00
N TYR A 145 -12.57 -37.37 -26.85
CA TYR A 145 -12.81 -36.06 -27.46
C TYR A 145 -12.99 -34.92 -26.43
N GLN A 146 -13.66 -35.16 -25.30
CA GLN A 146 -13.92 -34.12 -24.29
C GLN A 146 -12.66 -33.78 -23.50
N ALA A 147 -11.82 -34.78 -23.20
CA ALA A 147 -10.52 -34.58 -22.58
C ALA A 147 -9.62 -33.75 -23.50
N ALA A 148 -9.56 -34.05 -24.80
CA ALA A 148 -8.81 -33.28 -25.77
C ALA A 148 -9.27 -31.82 -25.84
N LEU A 149 -10.58 -31.58 -25.83
CA LEU A 149 -11.15 -30.23 -25.92
C LEU A 149 -10.90 -29.37 -24.68
N ASN A 150 -10.93 -29.98 -23.49
CA ASN A 150 -10.88 -29.26 -22.22
C ASN A 150 -9.47 -29.15 -21.62
N ASN A 151 -8.60 -30.12 -21.88
CA ASN A 151 -7.31 -30.22 -21.18
C ASN A 151 -6.10 -29.86 -22.05
N CYS A 152 -6.25 -29.75 -23.37
CA CYS A 152 -5.12 -29.48 -24.28
C CYS A 152 -4.95 -28.02 -24.67
N ALA A 153 -5.51 -27.09 -23.87
CA ALA A 153 -5.13 -25.69 -23.97
C ALA A 153 -3.68 -25.50 -23.49
N PHE A 154 -2.91 -24.68 -24.20
CA PHE A 154 -1.48 -24.58 -24.01
C PHE A 154 -1.01 -23.11 -23.92
N PHE A 155 -0.12 -22.81 -22.96
CA PHE A 155 0.52 -21.49 -22.83
C PHE A 155 1.95 -21.55 -23.36
N SER A 156 2.27 -20.78 -24.40
CA SER A 156 3.56 -20.82 -25.08
C SER A 156 4.69 -20.21 -24.27
N ASN A 157 5.93 -20.37 -24.74
CA ASN A 157 7.02 -19.52 -24.31
C ASN A 157 6.86 -18.09 -24.87
N THR A 158 7.69 -17.17 -24.39
CA THR A 158 7.68 -15.79 -24.86
C THR A 158 8.40 -15.64 -26.20
N VAL A 159 7.86 -14.74 -27.02
CA VAL A 159 8.45 -14.25 -28.26
C VAL A 159 8.75 -12.76 -28.12
N THR A 160 9.80 -12.32 -28.80
CA THR A 160 10.14 -10.90 -28.91
C THR A 160 9.20 -10.21 -29.89
N LEU A 161 8.84 -8.97 -29.59
CA LEU A 161 8.09 -8.09 -30.47
C LEU A 161 8.95 -6.88 -30.88
N PRO A 162 8.79 -6.38 -32.12
CA PRO A 162 7.98 -6.94 -33.20
C PRO A 162 8.48 -8.32 -33.65
N VAL A 163 7.58 -9.19 -34.12
CA VAL A 163 7.99 -10.48 -34.69
C VAL A 163 8.77 -10.23 -35.99
N PRO A 164 9.92 -10.89 -36.21
CA PRO A 164 10.65 -10.84 -37.47
C PRO A 164 9.73 -11.04 -38.68
N ASN A 165 9.89 -10.20 -39.71
CA ASN A 165 9.05 -10.23 -40.91
C ASN A 165 9.87 -9.87 -42.17
N PRO A 166 9.30 -9.98 -43.39
CA PRO A 166 10.07 -9.76 -44.63
C PRO A 166 10.74 -8.39 -44.72
N MET A 167 10.10 -7.36 -44.16
CA MET A 167 10.56 -5.98 -44.24
C MET A 167 11.57 -5.67 -43.14
N ASN A 168 11.48 -6.36 -42.00
CA ASN A 168 12.36 -6.20 -40.86
C ASN A 168 12.69 -7.56 -40.22
N PRO A 169 13.74 -8.25 -40.70
CA PRO A 169 14.09 -9.59 -40.25
C PRO A 169 14.79 -9.61 -38.89
N THR A 170 15.35 -8.48 -38.46
CA THR A 170 16.01 -8.31 -37.16
C THR A 170 15.46 -7.08 -36.48
N PRO A 171 14.17 -7.08 -36.11
CA PRO A 171 13.57 -5.95 -35.45
C PRO A 171 14.24 -5.74 -34.08
N THR A 172 14.37 -4.49 -33.66
CA THR A 172 14.80 -4.19 -32.30
C THR A 172 13.67 -4.61 -31.36
N THR A 173 13.97 -5.48 -30.38
CA THR A 173 12.98 -5.89 -29.38
C THR A 173 12.48 -4.66 -28.61
N THR A 174 11.20 -4.35 -28.76
CA THR A 174 10.54 -3.27 -28.01
C THR A 174 9.60 -3.81 -26.96
N ASN A 175 9.24 -5.10 -27.03
CA ASN A 175 8.21 -5.71 -26.20
C ASN A 175 8.33 -7.25 -26.22
N MET A 176 7.56 -7.92 -25.37
CA MET A 176 7.46 -9.38 -25.31
C MET A 176 6.00 -9.80 -25.40
N GLN A 177 5.77 -11.00 -25.96
CA GLN A 177 4.45 -11.58 -26.08
C GLN A 177 4.49 -13.08 -25.79
N ALA A 178 3.40 -13.64 -25.28
CA ALA A 178 3.17 -15.08 -25.20
C ALA A 178 1.85 -15.43 -25.89
N PHE A 179 1.58 -16.71 -26.11
CA PHE A 179 0.35 -17.16 -26.77
C PHE A 179 -0.38 -18.18 -25.91
N ILE A 180 -1.68 -18.02 -25.77
CA ILE A 180 -2.57 -19.09 -25.34
C ILE A 180 -3.11 -19.75 -26.59
N PHE A 181 -2.74 -21.00 -26.81
CA PHE A 181 -3.28 -21.83 -27.87
C PHE A 181 -4.43 -22.68 -27.35
N ARG A 182 -5.48 -22.77 -28.15
CA ARG A 182 -6.58 -23.71 -27.94
C ARG A 182 -6.76 -24.57 -29.19
N PRO A 183 -6.72 -25.90 -29.07
CA PRO A 183 -6.93 -26.77 -30.21
C PRO A 183 -8.36 -26.69 -30.70
N ILE A 184 -8.51 -26.77 -32.02
CA ILE A 184 -9.78 -27.06 -32.66
C ILE A 184 -9.79 -28.55 -32.93
N VAL A 185 -10.67 -29.24 -32.20
CA VAL A 185 -10.75 -30.69 -32.20
C VAL A 185 -12.05 -31.11 -32.88
N LEU A 186 -11.97 -32.07 -33.79
CA LEU A 186 -13.13 -32.78 -34.33
C LEU A 186 -13.32 -34.10 -33.61
N GLU A 187 -14.57 -34.49 -33.44
CA GLU A 187 -14.93 -35.79 -32.93
C GLU A 187 -14.87 -36.83 -34.06
N ARG A 188 -14.03 -37.86 -33.88
CA ARG A 188 -13.99 -39.03 -34.75
C ARG A 188 -14.50 -40.23 -33.97
N VAL A 189 -15.59 -40.84 -34.47
CA VAL A 189 -16.17 -42.04 -33.85
C VAL A 189 -15.36 -43.26 -34.30
N THR A 190 -14.79 -43.98 -33.34
CA THR A 190 -14.14 -45.28 -33.52
C THR A 190 -14.99 -46.38 -32.86
N PRO A 191 -14.71 -47.67 -33.12
CA PRO A 191 -15.39 -48.77 -32.42
C PRO A 191 -15.23 -48.73 -30.90
N GLU A 192 -14.12 -48.17 -30.39
CA GLU A 192 -13.77 -48.10 -28.96
C GLU A 192 -14.33 -46.87 -28.24
N GLY A 193 -14.82 -45.86 -28.97
CA GLY A 193 -15.31 -44.61 -28.39
C GLY A 193 -15.20 -43.44 -29.37
N SER A 194 -15.29 -42.21 -28.88
CA SER A 194 -15.00 -41.02 -29.69
C SER A 194 -13.67 -40.39 -29.31
N VAL A 195 -12.79 -40.26 -30.31
CA VAL A 195 -11.46 -39.68 -30.16
C VAL A 195 -11.44 -38.27 -30.75
N GLY A 196 -10.62 -37.41 -30.17
CA GLY A 196 -10.37 -36.07 -30.69
C GLY A 196 -9.34 -36.08 -31.81
N VAL A 197 -9.60 -35.34 -32.88
CA VAL A 197 -8.64 -35.11 -33.97
C VAL A 197 -8.46 -33.62 -34.14
N ILE A 198 -7.23 -33.14 -33.94
CA ILE A 198 -6.90 -31.74 -34.13
C ILE A 198 -6.89 -31.38 -35.62
N VAL A 199 -7.54 -30.26 -35.96
CA VAL A 199 -7.64 -29.75 -37.34
C VAL A 199 -7.20 -28.29 -37.49
N GLY A 200 -6.84 -27.65 -36.37
CA GLY A 200 -6.39 -26.28 -36.35
C GLY A 200 -6.22 -25.77 -34.92
N THR A 201 -5.84 -24.51 -34.79
CA THR A 201 -5.74 -23.81 -33.51
C THR A 201 -6.42 -22.46 -33.56
N VAL A 202 -6.93 -22.04 -32.41
CA VAL A 202 -7.19 -20.63 -32.12
C VAL A 202 -6.14 -20.19 -31.11
N ALA A 203 -5.45 -19.09 -31.36
CA ALA A 203 -4.47 -18.54 -30.42
C ALA A 203 -4.86 -17.12 -30.00
N GLY A 204 -4.60 -16.79 -28.74
CA GLY A 204 -4.66 -15.43 -28.21
C GLY A 204 -3.26 -14.96 -27.82
N ALA A 205 -2.82 -13.86 -28.41
CA ALA A 205 -1.53 -13.24 -28.16
C ALA A 205 -1.59 -12.31 -26.94
N ILE A 206 -0.88 -12.65 -25.87
CA ILE A 206 -0.79 -11.89 -24.63
C ILE A 206 0.43 -10.98 -24.70
N ASN A 207 0.18 -9.70 -24.90
CA ASN A 207 1.21 -8.66 -24.90
C ASN A 207 1.48 -8.22 -23.46
N TRP A 208 2.71 -8.41 -22.97
CA TRP A 208 3.06 -8.16 -21.57
C TRP A 208 2.92 -6.68 -21.19
N LYS A 209 3.18 -5.76 -22.12
CA LYS A 209 2.94 -4.33 -21.92
C LYS A 209 1.45 -4.04 -21.66
N ILE A 210 0.56 -4.62 -22.45
CA ILE A 210 -0.90 -4.44 -22.29
C ILE A 210 -1.41 -5.11 -21.00
N LEU A 211 -0.85 -6.27 -20.65
CA LEU A 211 -1.21 -6.97 -19.42
C LEU A 211 -0.81 -6.13 -18.19
N LEU A 212 0.43 -5.63 -18.16
CA LEU A 212 0.95 -4.84 -17.04
C LEU A 212 0.26 -3.48 -16.90
N SER A 213 -0.10 -2.80 -18.00
CA SER A 213 -0.82 -1.52 -17.92
C SER A 213 -2.24 -1.65 -17.35
N LYS A 214 -2.83 -2.85 -17.43
CA LYS A 214 -4.12 -3.17 -16.80
C LYS A 214 -3.98 -3.70 -15.39
N ALA A 215 -2.92 -4.46 -15.11
CA ALA A 215 -2.68 -5.08 -13.81
C ALA A 215 -2.13 -4.08 -12.79
N VAL A 216 -1.26 -3.17 -13.21
CA VAL A 216 -0.64 -2.16 -12.35
C VAL A 216 -1.44 -0.86 -12.46
N PRO A 217 -1.98 -0.31 -11.35
CA PRO A 217 -2.71 0.95 -11.40
C PRO A 217 -1.86 2.10 -11.92
N THR A 218 -2.44 3.00 -12.72
CA THR A 218 -1.73 4.12 -13.36
C THR A 218 -1.15 5.15 -12.39
N TYR A 219 -1.58 5.15 -11.12
CA TYR A 219 -0.98 6.01 -10.08
C TYR A 219 0.31 5.45 -9.48
N VAL A 220 0.66 4.19 -9.79
CA VAL A 220 1.86 3.53 -9.31
C VAL A 220 3.02 3.82 -10.27
N ASN A 221 4.10 4.39 -9.73
CA ASN A 221 5.31 4.74 -10.49
C ASN A 221 6.55 4.21 -9.75
N GLY A 222 7.59 3.86 -10.50
CA GLY A 222 8.85 3.42 -9.93
C GLY A 222 8.86 1.96 -9.49
N LEU A 223 8.16 1.08 -10.21
CA LEU A 223 8.28 -0.36 -10.02
C LEU A 223 9.00 -0.97 -11.23
N ASP A 224 9.88 -1.93 -10.99
CA ASP A 224 10.35 -2.88 -11.98
C ASP A 224 9.52 -4.15 -11.91
N CYS A 225 8.97 -4.54 -13.05
CA CYS A 225 8.24 -5.78 -13.26
C CYS A 225 9.16 -6.71 -14.05
N VAL A 226 9.76 -7.68 -13.37
CA VAL A 226 10.63 -8.68 -13.97
C VAL A 226 9.82 -9.94 -14.16
N VAL A 227 9.65 -10.38 -15.41
CA VAL A 227 9.02 -11.66 -15.70
C VAL A 227 10.13 -12.67 -15.93
N SER A 228 10.07 -13.78 -15.21
CA SER A 228 10.94 -14.92 -15.45
C SER A 228 10.15 -16.10 -16.01
N THR A 229 10.74 -16.74 -17.02
CA THR A 229 10.18 -17.93 -17.67
C THR A 229 11.14 -19.09 -17.50
N SER A 230 10.65 -20.26 -17.06
CA SER A 230 11.47 -21.46 -16.94
C SER A 230 10.84 -22.61 -17.71
N THR A 231 11.59 -23.19 -18.65
CA THR A 231 11.18 -24.40 -19.38
C THR A 231 11.42 -25.64 -18.53
N THR A 232 10.44 -26.53 -18.42
CA THR A 232 10.54 -27.78 -17.62
C THR A 232 11.60 -28.74 -18.14
N THR A 233 11.89 -28.69 -19.44
CA THR A 233 12.83 -29.61 -20.10
C THR A 233 14.30 -29.23 -19.88
N THR A 234 14.64 -27.94 -19.91
CA THR A 234 16.02 -27.46 -19.81
C THR A 234 16.33 -26.79 -18.49
N ASN A 235 15.32 -26.41 -17.70
CA ASN A 235 15.44 -25.52 -16.54
C ASN A 235 16.16 -24.20 -16.86
N GLU A 236 16.18 -23.80 -18.13
CA GLU A 236 16.75 -22.52 -18.55
C GLU A 236 15.78 -21.42 -18.12
N LYS A 237 16.26 -20.51 -17.27
CA LYS A 237 15.51 -19.31 -16.89
C LYS A 237 15.84 -18.17 -17.84
N ARG A 238 14.81 -17.58 -18.41
CA ARG A 238 14.91 -16.31 -19.16
C ARG A 238 14.20 -15.22 -18.39
N TYR A 239 14.65 -14.00 -18.58
CA TYR A 239 14.16 -12.83 -17.88
C TYR A 239 13.91 -11.71 -18.87
N PHE A 240 12.90 -10.91 -18.59
CA PHE A 240 12.71 -9.63 -19.24
C PHE A 240 12.05 -8.65 -18.28
N THR A 241 12.40 -7.38 -18.42
CA THR A 241 12.05 -6.35 -17.44
C THR A 241 11.23 -5.23 -18.07
N TYR A 242 10.18 -4.80 -17.37
CA TYR A 242 9.45 -3.57 -17.62
C TYR A 242 9.61 -2.62 -16.45
N ALA A 243 9.79 -1.34 -16.71
CA ALA A 243 9.73 -0.30 -15.69
C ALA A 243 8.39 0.42 -15.77
N MET A 244 7.69 0.56 -14.66
CA MET A 244 6.49 1.38 -14.54
C MET A 244 6.92 2.84 -14.42
N VAL A 245 6.79 3.59 -15.52
CA VAL A 245 7.12 5.01 -15.62
C VAL A 245 5.83 5.78 -15.87
N ASP A 246 5.47 6.64 -14.91
CA ASP A 246 4.26 7.48 -14.97
C ASP A 246 2.97 6.67 -15.21
N GLY A 247 2.90 5.48 -14.60
CA GLY A 247 1.75 4.59 -14.70
C GLY A 247 1.75 3.67 -15.91
N GLU A 248 2.73 3.79 -16.80
CA GLU A 248 2.82 2.99 -18.03
C GLU A 248 4.02 2.03 -17.99
N PRO A 249 3.86 0.78 -18.44
CA PRO A 249 4.97 -0.16 -18.55
C PRO A 249 5.87 0.16 -19.75
N VAL A 250 7.16 0.35 -19.47
CA VAL A 250 8.20 0.62 -20.47
C VAL A 250 9.19 -0.54 -20.48
N PHE A 251 9.26 -1.26 -21.58
CA PHE A 251 10.20 -2.38 -21.76
C PHE A 251 11.65 -1.90 -21.61
N GLN A 252 12.43 -2.59 -20.77
CA GLN A 252 13.82 -2.26 -20.49
C GLN A 252 14.80 -3.19 -21.23
N GLY A 253 14.41 -4.46 -21.48
CA GLY A 253 15.24 -5.43 -22.18
C GLY A 253 15.04 -6.88 -21.73
N GLU A 254 15.71 -7.80 -22.42
CA GLU A 254 15.71 -9.26 -22.21
C GLU A 254 16.72 -9.69 -21.13
N SER A 255 16.59 -9.12 -19.94
CA SER A 255 17.32 -9.57 -18.76
C SER A 255 16.60 -9.13 -17.50
N ASP A 256 17.14 -9.53 -16.36
CA ASP A 256 16.76 -8.95 -15.07
C ASP A 256 17.49 -7.61 -14.90
N LEU A 257 16.77 -6.52 -15.16
CA LEU A 257 17.28 -5.14 -15.17
C LEU A 257 16.71 -4.31 -14.01
N HIS A 258 16.25 -4.96 -12.95
CA HIS A 258 15.78 -4.25 -11.75
C HIS A 258 16.91 -3.48 -11.06
N ASP A 259 16.54 -2.48 -10.26
CA ASP A 259 17.48 -1.77 -9.39
C ASP A 259 17.96 -2.68 -8.23
N PRO A 260 19.25 -3.09 -8.20
CA PRO A 260 19.74 -4.04 -7.21
C PRO A 260 19.78 -3.48 -5.79
N GLU A 261 19.68 -2.15 -5.60
CA GLU A 261 19.59 -1.54 -4.25
C GLU A 261 18.33 -2.00 -3.50
N TYR A 262 17.29 -2.41 -4.24
CA TYR A 262 15.98 -2.74 -3.69
C TYR A 262 15.58 -4.21 -3.85
N SER A 263 16.53 -5.10 -4.19
CA SER A 263 16.26 -6.54 -4.38
C SER A 263 15.63 -7.20 -3.15
N GLU A 264 15.92 -6.72 -1.94
CA GLU A 264 15.36 -7.27 -0.69
C GLU A 264 13.84 -7.08 -0.55
N TYR A 265 13.25 -6.13 -1.28
CA TYR A 265 11.83 -5.82 -1.25
C TYR A 265 11.02 -6.57 -2.32
N ALA A 266 11.66 -7.47 -3.06
CA ALA A 266 11.04 -8.22 -4.13
C ALA A 266 9.79 -8.98 -3.66
N ARG A 267 8.77 -9.02 -4.52
CA ARG A 267 7.57 -9.83 -4.36
C ARG A 267 7.28 -10.58 -5.65
N SER A 268 7.35 -11.90 -5.59
CA SER A 268 7.06 -12.80 -6.70
C SER A 268 5.65 -13.37 -6.63
N VAL A 269 5.05 -13.61 -7.79
CA VAL A 269 3.80 -14.36 -7.96
C VAL A 269 3.97 -15.32 -9.13
N ASP A 270 3.58 -16.59 -8.93
CA ASP A 270 3.44 -17.55 -10.03
C ASP A 270 2.13 -17.28 -10.77
N LEU A 271 2.22 -16.98 -12.06
CA LEU A 271 1.08 -16.57 -12.88
C LEU A 271 0.22 -17.74 -13.35
N LEU A 272 0.74 -18.97 -13.31
CA LEU A 272 0.03 -20.15 -13.82
C LEU A 272 -0.44 -21.11 -12.73
N GLN A 273 -0.20 -20.81 -11.45
CA GLN A 273 -0.51 -21.71 -10.33
C GLN A 273 -1.97 -22.19 -10.31
N ASP A 274 -2.92 -21.30 -10.61
CA ASP A 274 -4.37 -21.58 -10.61
C ASP A 274 -4.96 -21.71 -12.04
N ALA A 275 -4.13 -21.64 -13.07
CA ALA A 275 -4.60 -21.68 -14.45
C ALA A 275 -4.89 -23.13 -14.88
N ALA A 276 -6.11 -23.38 -15.39
CA ALA A 276 -6.48 -24.65 -16.04
C ALA A 276 -5.89 -24.75 -17.46
N VAL A 277 -4.59 -24.50 -17.59
CA VAL A 277 -3.86 -24.48 -18.87
C VAL A 277 -2.61 -25.32 -18.69
N THR A 278 -2.34 -26.21 -19.64
CA THR A 278 -1.09 -26.96 -19.66
C THR A 278 0.04 -26.05 -20.17
N SER A 279 1.21 -26.13 -19.55
CA SER A 279 2.37 -25.36 -20.00
C SER A 279 3.64 -26.14 -19.70
N PHE A 280 4.61 -26.10 -20.61
CA PHE A 280 5.99 -26.53 -20.31
C PHE A 280 6.84 -25.36 -19.81
N VAL A 281 6.27 -24.16 -19.70
CA VAL A 281 6.91 -22.94 -19.23
C VAL A 281 6.21 -22.46 -17.97
N SER A 282 6.94 -22.32 -16.86
CA SER A 282 6.44 -21.60 -15.69
C SER A 282 6.69 -20.10 -15.86
N TYR A 283 5.76 -19.29 -15.36
CA TYR A 283 5.84 -17.83 -15.42
C TYR A 283 5.80 -17.28 -14.00
N GLU A 284 6.87 -16.60 -13.60
CA GLU A 284 6.94 -15.91 -12.31
C GLU A 284 7.12 -14.41 -12.58
N LEU A 285 6.18 -13.60 -12.08
CA LEU A 285 6.26 -12.15 -12.14
C LEU A 285 6.76 -11.63 -10.80
N THR A 286 7.89 -10.92 -10.82
CA THR A 286 8.50 -10.33 -9.64
C THR A 286 8.47 -8.81 -9.73
N PHE A 287 7.89 -8.19 -8.71
CA PHE A 287 7.88 -6.73 -8.56
C PHE A 287 9.01 -6.29 -7.65
N TYR A 288 9.81 -5.34 -8.13
CA TYR A 288 10.87 -4.67 -7.37
C TYR A 288 10.55 -3.18 -7.28
N PRO A 289 10.50 -2.59 -6.09
CA PRO A 289 10.40 -1.14 -5.97
C PRO A 289 11.69 -0.46 -6.40
N ARG A 290 11.59 0.73 -6.99
CA ARG A 290 12.71 1.65 -7.24
C ARG A 290 12.72 2.77 -6.22
N ARG A 291 13.80 3.55 -6.23
CA ARG A 291 13.93 4.78 -5.44
C ARG A 291 12.75 5.75 -5.62
N SER A 292 12.18 5.87 -6.81
CA SER A 292 11.03 6.73 -7.08
C SER A 292 9.77 6.25 -6.34
N TYR A 293 9.52 4.95 -6.27
CA TYR A 293 8.43 4.38 -5.49
C TYR A 293 8.64 4.65 -3.99
N PHE A 294 9.84 4.38 -3.47
CA PHE A 294 10.16 4.70 -2.08
C PHE A 294 9.99 6.17 -1.75
N ARG A 295 10.40 7.10 -2.62
CA ARG A 295 10.24 8.53 -2.36
C ARG A 295 8.78 8.95 -2.18
N VAL A 296 7.84 8.26 -2.83
CA VAL A 296 6.41 8.54 -2.71
C VAL A 296 5.83 7.99 -1.40
N TYR A 297 6.24 6.78 -0.99
CA TYR A 297 5.65 6.08 0.16
C TYR A 297 6.45 6.20 1.47
N GLN A 298 7.73 6.54 1.39
CA GLN A 298 8.60 6.79 2.54
C GLN A 298 8.29 8.19 3.08
N THR A 299 7.38 8.23 4.06
CA THR A 299 7.03 9.47 4.74
C THR A 299 7.93 9.68 5.96
N ASN A 300 8.38 10.90 6.18
CA ASN A 300 8.99 11.32 7.45
C ASN A 300 7.94 11.50 8.56
N ALA A 301 6.70 11.03 8.36
CA ALA A 301 5.60 11.23 9.30
C ALA A 301 5.91 10.64 10.69
N PRO A 302 6.49 9.43 10.83
CA PRO A 302 6.85 8.90 12.15
C PRO A 302 7.91 9.75 12.86
N LEU A 303 8.90 10.25 12.11
CA LEU A 303 9.93 11.13 12.65
C LEU A 303 9.35 12.47 13.10
N MET A 304 8.55 13.11 12.25
CA MET A 304 7.88 14.38 12.58
C MET A 304 6.92 14.22 13.77
N THR A 305 6.20 13.10 13.84
CA THR A 305 5.31 12.78 14.96
C THR A 305 6.11 12.58 16.25
N THR A 306 7.25 11.88 16.19
CA THR A 306 8.15 11.70 17.34
C THR A 306 8.72 13.03 17.82
N ILE A 307 9.21 13.88 16.90
CA ILE A 307 9.70 15.23 17.24
C ILE A 307 8.59 16.05 17.90
N GLY A 308 7.38 16.04 17.33
CA GLY A 308 6.22 16.71 17.91
C GLY A 308 5.91 16.23 19.33
N ALA A 309 5.91 14.92 19.57
CA ALA A 309 5.70 14.34 20.90
C ALA A 309 6.78 14.78 21.90
N VAL A 310 8.06 14.77 21.51
CA VAL A 310 9.17 15.23 22.36
C VAL A 310 9.01 16.70 22.73
N VAL A 311 8.62 17.57 21.78
CA VAL A 311 8.40 19.00 22.04
C VAL A 311 7.26 19.21 23.04
N ILE A 312 6.15 18.46 22.92
CA ILE A 312 5.04 18.52 23.87
C ILE A 312 5.50 18.10 25.27
N ILE A 313 6.28 17.02 25.38
CA ILE A 313 6.82 16.56 26.66
C ILE A 313 7.71 17.64 27.29
N LEU A 314 8.65 18.20 26.53
CA LEU A 314 9.54 19.26 27.01
C LEU A 314 8.76 20.51 27.44
N PHE A 315 7.71 20.88 26.69
CA PHE A 315 6.83 21.98 27.03
C PHE A 315 6.07 21.71 28.34
N CYS A 316 5.50 20.51 28.50
CA CYS A 316 4.85 20.12 29.75
C CYS A 316 5.83 20.17 30.93
N CYS A 317 7.05 19.64 30.76
CA CYS A 317 8.10 19.73 31.78
C CYS A 317 8.43 21.18 32.14
N LEU A 318 8.52 22.08 31.16
CA LEU A 318 8.78 23.51 31.38
C LEU A 318 7.62 24.18 32.14
N VAL A 319 6.37 23.89 31.77
CA VAL A 319 5.18 24.43 32.46
C VAL A 319 5.15 23.94 33.90
N PHE A 320 5.38 22.65 34.15
CA PHE A 320 5.47 22.11 35.51
C PHE A 320 6.61 22.73 36.29
N PHE A 321 7.75 22.98 35.67
CA PHE A 321 8.87 23.66 36.31
C PHE A 321 8.52 25.12 36.68
N ILE A 322 7.89 25.88 35.78
CA ILE A 322 7.43 27.25 36.07
C ILE A 322 6.38 27.25 37.19
N TYR A 323 5.46 26.29 37.15
CA TYR A 323 4.46 26.10 38.20
C TYR A 323 5.12 25.80 39.55
N ASP A 324 6.09 24.88 39.59
CA ASP A 324 6.81 24.49 40.80
C ASP A 324 7.64 25.66 41.37
N VAL A 325 8.27 26.46 40.51
CA VAL A 325 8.96 27.70 40.93
C VAL A 325 7.96 28.74 41.45
N SER A 326 6.79 28.87 40.84
CA SER A 326 5.78 29.85 41.28
C SER A 326 5.17 29.46 42.61
N ILE A 327 4.83 28.18 42.79
CA ILE A 327 4.22 27.67 44.02
C ILE A 327 5.23 27.65 45.17
N SER A 328 6.50 27.31 44.93
CA SER A 328 7.56 27.38 45.95
C SER A 328 7.81 28.81 46.42
N ARG A 329 7.76 29.80 45.52
CA ARG A 329 7.86 31.21 45.92
C ARG A 329 6.65 31.66 46.73
N GLU A 330 5.46 31.21 46.38
CA GLU A 330 4.25 31.53 47.14
C GLU A 330 4.27 30.87 48.52
N SER A 331 4.70 29.60 48.62
CA SER A 331 4.80 28.89 49.90
C SER A 331 5.82 29.56 50.81
N SER A 332 7.01 29.93 50.32
CA SER A 332 8.00 30.67 51.11
C SER A 332 7.49 32.05 51.55
N ARG A 333 6.71 32.74 50.71
CA ARG A 333 6.07 34.02 51.11
C ARG A 333 5.04 33.79 52.22
N LYS A 334 4.19 32.77 52.09
CA LYS A 334 3.21 32.41 53.12
C LYS A 334 3.90 32.02 54.42
N GLU A 335 4.99 31.27 54.34
CA GLU A 335 5.79 30.89 55.51
C GLU A 335 6.39 32.12 56.21
N LEU A 336 6.95 33.08 55.47
CA LEU A 336 7.48 34.32 56.03
C LEU A 336 6.40 35.23 56.64
N VAL A 337 5.22 35.29 56.00
CA VAL A 337 4.06 36.03 56.55
C VAL A 337 3.57 35.36 57.84
N LEU A 338 3.48 34.03 57.87
CA LEU A 338 3.12 33.28 59.07
C LEU A 338 4.16 33.47 60.18
N GLU A 339 5.46 33.43 59.85
CA GLU A 339 6.52 33.69 60.82
C GLU A 339 6.45 35.11 61.39
N THR A 340 6.17 36.11 60.55
CA THR A 340 6.00 37.50 60.97
C THR A 340 4.77 37.67 61.86
N LYS A 341 3.64 37.05 61.50
CA LYS A 341 2.41 37.00 62.31
C LYS A 341 2.70 36.38 63.68
N ARG A 342 3.40 35.25 63.73
CA ARG A 342 3.82 34.58 64.98
C ARG A 342 4.70 35.48 65.84
N ARG A 343 5.72 36.13 65.25
CA ARG A 343 6.59 37.06 65.98
C ARG A 343 5.79 38.24 66.55
N PHE A 344 4.85 38.78 65.79
CA PHE A 344 3.98 39.87 66.24
C PHE A 344 3.06 39.44 67.40
N VAL A 345 2.42 38.28 67.31
CA VAL A 345 1.56 37.75 68.38
C VAL A 345 2.38 37.52 69.66
N ARG A 346 3.58 36.93 69.57
CA ARG A 346 4.48 36.78 70.73
C ARG A 346 4.90 38.13 71.32
N PHE A 347 5.23 39.10 70.46
CA PHE A 347 5.58 40.45 70.90
C PHE A 347 4.43 41.11 71.66
N ILE A 348 3.23 41.14 71.09
CA ILE A 348 2.04 41.65 71.77
C ILE A 348 1.80 40.93 73.09
N SER A 349 1.95 39.60 73.10
CA SER A 349 1.77 38.82 74.31
C SER A 349 2.72 39.19 75.44
N HIS A 350 3.99 39.42 75.15
CA HIS A 350 4.97 39.72 76.20
C HIS A 350 5.01 41.21 76.58
N GLU A 351 4.84 42.10 75.60
CA GLU A 351 4.95 43.54 75.81
C GLU A 351 3.66 44.19 76.30
N ILE A 352 2.48 43.63 76.03
CA ILE A 352 1.20 44.18 76.53
C ILE A 352 0.78 43.52 77.85
N ARG A 353 0.97 42.20 78.01
CA ARG A 353 0.53 41.48 79.23
C ARG A 353 1.25 41.97 80.49
N THR A 354 2.55 42.24 80.39
CA THR A 354 3.37 42.66 81.53
C THR A 354 2.93 44.02 82.11
N PRO A 355 2.79 45.10 81.31
CA PRO A 355 2.29 46.36 81.83
C PRO A 355 0.81 46.29 82.20
N LEU A 356 0.00 45.50 81.49
CA LEU A 356 -1.42 45.35 81.82
C LEU A 356 -1.62 44.64 83.18
N ASN A 357 -0.83 43.60 83.47
CA ASN A 357 -0.81 42.98 84.80
C ASN A 357 -0.27 43.93 85.88
N ALA A 358 0.70 44.79 85.55
CA ALA A 358 1.18 45.80 86.48
C ALA A 358 0.12 46.87 86.78
N VAL A 359 -0.68 47.27 85.77
CA VAL A 359 -1.84 48.16 85.93
C VAL A 359 -2.92 47.49 86.77
N HIS A 360 -3.25 46.22 86.51
CA HIS A 360 -4.21 45.44 87.28
C HIS A 360 -3.81 45.38 88.76
N LEU A 361 -2.58 44.95 89.07
CA LEU A 361 -2.05 44.92 90.44
C LEU A 361 -2.02 46.31 91.10
N GLY A 362 -1.68 47.35 90.33
CA GLY A 362 -1.70 48.73 90.81
C GLY A 362 -3.11 49.22 91.15
N LEU A 363 -4.10 48.86 90.33
CA LEU A 363 -5.51 49.19 90.57
C LEU A 363 -6.10 48.40 91.75
N GLU A 364 -5.71 47.14 91.94
CA GLU A 364 -6.09 46.37 93.15
C GLU A 364 -5.54 47.03 94.42
N ALA A 365 -4.25 47.42 94.40
CA ALA A 365 -3.64 48.12 95.53
C ALA A 365 -4.34 49.47 95.80
N LEU A 366 -4.67 50.22 94.75
CA LEU A 366 -5.41 51.49 94.86
C LEU A 366 -6.82 51.27 95.45
N THR A 367 -7.52 50.23 94.98
CA THR A 367 -8.86 49.85 95.47
C THR A 367 -8.81 49.47 96.96
N ALA A 368 -7.79 48.70 97.37
CA ALA A 368 -7.59 48.33 98.77
C ALA A 368 -7.30 49.53 99.67
N GLU A 369 -6.49 50.49 99.21
CA GLU A 369 -6.20 51.74 99.94
C GLU A 369 -7.42 52.66 100.02
N LEU A 370 -8.18 52.81 98.91
CA LEU A 370 -9.43 53.58 98.90
C LEU A 370 -10.47 52.98 99.86
N THR A 371 -10.61 51.65 99.89
CA THR A 371 -11.54 50.97 100.81
C THR A 371 -11.14 51.21 102.27
N ARG A 372 -9.84 51.12 102.61
CA ARG A 372 -9.34 51.48 103.95
C ARG A 372 -9.57 52.94 104.30
N ALA A 373 -9.40 53.85 103.34
CA ALA A 373 -9.64 55.27 103.55
C ALA A 373 -11.12 55.54 103.89
N VAL A 374 -12.06 54.86 103.24
CA VAL A 374 -13.51 54.93 103.54
C VAL A 374 -13.80 54.45 104.96
N GLU A 375 -13.26 53.30 105.35
CA GLU A 375 -13.47 52.73 106.70
C GLU A 375 -12.95 53.66 107.81
N GLN A 376 -11.77 54.25 107.61
CA GLN A 376 -11.19 55.20 108.57
C GLN A 376 -11.98 56.50 108.65
N PHE A 377 -12.45 57.02 107.51
CA PHE A 377 -13.27 58.24 107.49
C PHE A 377 -14.65 58.03 108.11
N ALA A 378 -15.26 56.86 107.92
CA ALA A 378 -16.54 56.50 108.53
C ALA A 378 -16.49 56.48 110.06
N GLY A 379 -15.32 56.22 110.66
CA GLY A 379 -15.11 56.27 112.11
C GLY A 379 -14.84 57.66 112.70
N ALA A 380 -14.45 58.65 111.89
CA ALA A 380 -13.93 59.93 112.37
C ALA A 380 -14.87 61.14 112.17
N CYS A 381 -15.87 61.06 111.29
CA CYS A 381 -16.70 62.21 110.89
C CYS A 381 -18.19 62.08 111.26
N GLY A 382 -18.78 63.16 111.76
CA GLY A 382 -20.22 63.28 112.02
C GLY A 382 -21.07 63.27 110.73
N ALA A 383 -22.30 62.78 110.85
CA ALA A 383 -23.18 62.27 109.78
C ALA A 383 -23.42 63.14 108.52
N ALA A 384 -23.09 64.44 108.52
CA ALA A 384 -23.41 65.34 107.41
C ALA A 384 -22.27 65.57 106.39
N SER A 385 -20.99 65.37 106.77
CA SER A 385 -19.84 65.54 105.85
C SER A 385 -19.34 64.23 105.23
N SER A 386 -19.91 63.10 105.65
CA SER A 386 -19.53 61.74 105.24
C SER A 386 -20.07 61.36 103.86
N THR A 387 -21.25 61.86 103.48
CA THR A 387 -21.96 61.41 102.26
C THR A 387 -21.26 61.83 100.97
N MET A 388 -20.83 63.08 100.83
CA MET A 388 -20.21 63.56 99.59
C MET A 388 -18.83 62.94 99.31
N PHE A 389 -18.04 62.67 100.36
CA PHE A 389 -16.73 62.04 100.23
C PHE A 389 -16.86 60.53 99.95
N ALA A 390 -17.84 59.88 100.58
CA ALA A 390 -18.18 58.49 100.28
C ALA A 390 -18.63 58.32 98.81
N ASP A 391 -19.48 59.22 98.29
CA ASP A 391 -19.93 59.17 96.90
C ASP A 391 -18.76 59.33 95.90
N LEU A 392 -17.82 60.24 96.19
CA LEU A 392 -16.63 60.41 95.34
C LEU A 392 -15.77 59.13 95.34
N ILE A 393 -15.49 58.55 96.51
CA ILE A 393 -14.67 57.32 96.59
C ILE A 393 -15.39 56.14 95.94
N ASN A 394 -16.71 56.02 96.11
CA ASN A 394 -17.49 54.97 95.43
C ASN A 394 -17.39 55.07 93.91
N ASN A 395 -17.44 56.29 93.34
CA ASN A 395 -17.22 56.48 91.90
C ASN A 395 -15.78 56.11 91.47
N TRP A 396 -14.76 56.37 92.29
CA TRP A 396 -13.38 55.95 92.00
C TRP A 396 -13.18 54.44 92.11
N LEU A 397 -13.87 53.78 93.05
CA LEU A 397 -13.88 52.32 93.20
C LEU A 397 -14.64 51.65 92.06
N GLU A 398 -15.74 52.25 91.59
CA GLU A 398 -16.48 51.77 90.42
C GLU A 398 -15.61 51.90 89.15
N LEU A 399 -14.95 53.05 88.97
CA LEU A 399 -14.03 53.25 87.85
C LEU A 399 -12.82 52.29 87.91
N SER A 400 -12.25 52.04 89.10
CA SER A 400 -11.14 51.09 89.24
C SER A 400 -11.60 49.66 88.95
N ALA A 401 -12.80 49.28 89.40
CA ALA A 401 -13.40 47.98 89.10
C ALA A 401 -13.67 47.80 87.60
N GLU A 402 -14.18 48.83 86.91
CA GLU A 402 -14.36 48.80 85.45
C GLU A 402 -13.02 48.68 84.70
N MET A 403 -11.98 49.41 85.13
CA MET A 403 -10.65 49.31 84.52
C MET A 403 -10.02 47.94 84.75
N ILE A 404 -10.20 47.35 85.94
CA ILE A 404 -9.77 45.98 86.25
C ILE A 404 -10.50 44.99 85.34
N SER A 405 -11.83 45.06 85.26
CA SER A 405 -12.64 44.17 84.42
C SER A 405 -12.28 44.26 82.93
N ASN A 406 -12.03 45.48 82.42
CA ASN A 406 -11.57 45.69 81.05
C ASN A 406 -10.15 45.14 80.83
N SER A 407 -9.27 45.25 81.82
CA SER A 407 -7.92 44.68 81.74
C SER A 407 -7.95 43.15 81.72
N GLU A 408 -8.79 42.51 82.54
CA GLU A 408 -8.97 41.05 82.55
C GLU A 408 -9.54 40.56 81.21
N SER A 409 -10.57 41.24 80.70
CA SER A 409 -11.13 40.95 79.37
C SER A 409 -10.08 41.05 78.26
N ALA A 410 -9.18 42.04 78.34
CA ALA A 410 -8.09 42.19 77.39
C ALA A 410 -7.03 41.09 77.53
N VAL A 411 -6.72 40.61 78.74
CA VAL A 411 -5.84 39.45 78.98
C VAL A 411 -6.45 38.19 78.41
N ASP A 412 -7.74 37.96 78.61
CA ASP A 412 -8.44 36.75 78.15
C ASP A 412 -8.46 36.68 76.62
N VAL A 413 -8.79 37.78 75.94
CA VAL A 413 -8.69 37.86 74.47
C VAL A 413 -7.26 37.60 74.00
N LEU A 414 -6.25 38.09 74.72
CA LEU A 414 -4.85 37.80 74.41
C LEU A 414 -4.49 36.31 74.58
N ASN A 415 -5.03 35.66 75.62
CA ASN A 415 -4.83 34.24 75.86
C ASN A 415 -5.50 33.38 74.77
N ASP A 416 -6.69 33.76 74.33
CA ASP A 416 -7.40 33.08 73.24
C ASP A 416 -6.63 33.20 71.93
N LEU A 417 -6.08 34.39 71.62
CA LEU A 417 -5.23 34.59 70.44
C LEU A 417 -3.97 33.71 70.47
N LEU A 418 -3.37 33.47 71.64
CA LEU A 418 -2.21 32.58 71.78
C LEU A 418 -2.60 31.10 71.70
N ASN A 419 -3.74 30.72 72.26
CA ASN A 419 -4.25 29.36 72.13
C ASN A 419 -4.59 29.03 70.68
N TYR A 420 -5.13 29.99 69.94
CA TYR A 420 -5.35 29.86 68.50
C TYR A 420 -4.03 29.68 67.75
N ASP A 421 -2.98 30.46 68.07
CA ASP A 421 -1.64 30.31 67.48
C ASP A 421 -1.03 28.93 67.79
N LYS A 422 -1.23 28.39 69.00
CA LYS A 422 -0.77 27.03 69.36
C LYS A 422 -1.49 25.94 68.57
N ILE A 423 -2.81 26.04 68.42
CA ILE A 423 -3.62 25.05 67.67
C ILE A 423 -3.27 25.09 66.17
N GLU A 424 -3.05 26.28 65.60
CA GLU A 424 -2.64 26.44 64.20
C GLU A 424 -1.24 25.84 63.92
N MET A 425 -0.41 25.68 64.96
CA MET A 425 0.93 25.08 64.85
C MET A 425 0.97 23.54 64.99
N GLY A 426 -0.14 22.91 65.38
CA GLY A 426 -0.21 21.47 65.64
C GLY A 426 0.22 21.10 67.06
#